data_AF-A0AA46QH89-F1
#
_entry.id   AF-A0AA46QH89-F1
#
_cell.length_a   1.000
_cell.length_b   1.000
_cell.length_c   1.000
_cell.angle_alpha   90.00
_cell.angle_beta   90.00
_cell.angle_gamma   90.00
#
_symmetry.space_group_name_H-M   'P 1'
#
loop_
_entity.id
_entity.type
_entity.pdbx_description
1 polymer ?
#
loop_
_entity_poly.entity_id
_entity_poly.type
_entity_poly.pdbx_seq_one_letter_code
_entity_poly.pdbx_strand_id
1 'polypeptide(L)'
;MDKEIIFYDLRMLAKAENGAYTLSISVESGFAEYNVIIDINAQDFKIIENDKYRVALLQAALHRPFQLQETTLDKSEQRYYLDKILHANESEVNTFLTKLDHGQANGAISNMVRKSSDRDIENLRNGDWFY
;
A
#
# COMPACT_ATOMS: atom_id res chain seq x y z
N MET A 1 23.98 -2.37 3.63
CA MET A 1 23.85 -1.05 4.26
C MET A 1 22.51 -1.08 4.96
N ASP A 2 22.54 -0.95 6.27
CA ASP A 2 21.30 -0.98 7.04
C ASP A 2 20.62 0.38 6.92
N LYS A 3 19.31 0.38 6.69
CA LYS A 3 18.52 1.58 6.47
C LYS A 3 17.10 1.37 6.95
N GLU A 4 16.53 2.44 7.49
CA GLU A 4 15.16 2.47 7.97
C GLU A 4 14.45 3.71 7.41
N ILE A 5 13.21 3.54 6.96
CA ILE A 5 12.35 4.62 6.46
C ILE A 5 11.01 4.51 7.17
N ILE A 6 10.70 5.52 7.98
CA ILE A 6 9.46 5.59 8.75
C ILE A 6 8.49 6.53 8.05
N PHE A 7 7.28 6.05 7.76
CA PHE A 7 6.18 6.84 7.23
C PHE A 7 5.13 7.02 8.33
N TYR A 8 5.28 8.07 9.15
CA TYR A 8 4.40 8.33 10.29
C TYR A 8 2.92 8.46 9.86
N ASP A 9 2.65 9.19 8.78
CA ASP A 9 1.28 9.44 8.29
C ASP A 9 0.61 8.17 7.73
N LEU A 10 1.40 7.16 7.38
CA LEU A 10 0.94 5.90 6.82
C LEU A 10 1.01 4.73 7.81
N ARG A 11 1.60 4.95 8.99
CA ARG A 11 1.94 3.90 9.98
C ARG A 11 2.69 2.72 9.35
N MET A 12 3.66 3.05 8.50
CA MET A 12 4.49 2.09 7.79
C MET A 12 5.96 2.25 8.13
N LEU A 13 6.68 1.14 8.09
CA LEU A 13 8.12 1.08 8.27
C LEU A 13 8.75 0.19 7.20
N ALA A 14 9.67 0.75 6.41
CA ALA A 14 10.50 -0.04 5.52
C ALA A 14 11.90 -0.19 6.13
N LYS A 15 12.40 -1.43 6.22
CA LYS A 15 13.71 -1.73 6.78
C LYS A 15 14.54 -2.54 5.78
N ALA A 16 15.80 -2.15 5.61
CA ALA A 16 16.84 -2.94 4.99
C ALA A 16 17.87 -3.25 6.07
N GLU A 17 18.08 -4.52 6.39
CA GLU A 17 18.99 -4.93 7.47
C GLU A 17 19.57 -6.31 7.16
N ASN A 18 20.90 -6.48 7.29
CA ASN A 18 21.57 -7.76 7.09
C ASN A 18 21.27 -8.42 5.72
N GLY A 19 20.99 -7.61 4.69
CA GLY A 19 20.64 -8.08 3.34
C GLY A 19 19.17 -8.51 3.16
N ALA A 20 18.37 -8.48 4.22
CA ALA A 20 16.92 -8.65 4.15
C ALA A 20 16.23 -7.29 4.01
N TYR A 21 15.07 -7.28 3.33
CA TYR A 21 14.24 -6.09 3.18
C TYR A 21 12.82 -6.43 3.63
N THR A 22 12.26 -5.60 4.50
CA THR A 22 10.91 -5.80 5.04
C THR A 22 10.10 -4.52 5.00
N LEU A 23 8.78 -4.69 4.87
CA LEU A 23 7.80 -3.64 5.00
C LEU A 23 6.83 -4.02 6.11
N SER A 24 6.78 -3.22 7.16
CA SER A 24 5.85 -3.36 8.26
C SER A 24 4.71 -2.36 8.12
N ILE A 25 3.47 -2.81 8.32
CA ILE A 25 2.26 -2.00 8.20
C ILE A 25 1.43 -2.18 9.46
N SER A 26 1.17 -1.10 10.20
CA SER A 26 0.23 -1.13 11.31
C SER A 26 -1.20 -1.09 10.79
N VAL A 27 -2.02 -2.04 11.22
CA VAL A 27 -3.41 -2.18 10.79
C VAL A 27 -4.33 -2.13 12.00
N GLU A 28 -5.31 -1.23 11.96
CA GLU A 28 -6.33 -1.12 12.99
C GLU A 28 -7.59 -1.92 12.59
N SER A 29 -7.96 -2.89 13.42
CA SER A 29 -9.16 -3.69 13.29
C SER A 29 -10.02 -3.57 14.55
N GLY A 30 -10.72 -2.43 14.69
CA GLY A 30 -11.78 -2.13 15.68
C GLY A 30 -11.43 -2.30 17.17
N PHE A 31 -11.07 -3.51 17.57
CA PHE A 31 -10.71 -3.95 18.91
C PHE A 31 -9.20 -4.25 19.08
N ALA A 32 -8.42 -4.26 18.00
CA ALA A 32 -6.98 -4.50 18.04
C ALA A 32 -6.22 -3.69 16.98
N GLU A 33 -5.00 -3.27 17.32
CA GLU A 33 -3.98 -2.84 16.37
C GLU A 33 -2.93 -3.95 16.29
N TYR A 34 -2.54 -4.32 15.08
CA TYR A 34 -1.50 -5.32 14.87
C TYR A 34 -0.63 -4.96 13.67
N ASN A 35 0.57 -5.52 13.65
CA ASN A 35 1.58 -5.20 12.66
C ASN A 35 1.74 -6.36 11.67
N VAL A 36 1.62 -6.06 10.38
CA VAL A 36 1.83 -7.01 9.29
C VAL A 36 3.23 -6.79 8.73
N ILE A 37 4.05 -7.85 8.72
CA ILE A 37 5.40 -7.81 8.14
C ILE A 37 5.37 -8.53 6.80
N ILE A 38 5.77 -7.82 5.75
CA ILE A 38 5.81 -8.29 4.37
C ILE A 38 7.27 -8.35 3.93
N ASP A 39 7.68 -9.50 3.38
CA ASP A 39 8.97 -9.66 2.73
C ASP A 39 8.97 -8.83 1.43
N ILE A 40 9.90 -7.89 1.30
CA ILE A 40 10.11 -7.11 0.07
C ILE A 40 11.52 -7.36 -0.47
N ASN A 41 11.78 -6.90 -1.69
CA ASN A 41 13.12 -6.99 -2.30
C ASN A 41 13.78 -5.61 -2.43
N ALA A 42 15.04 -5.60 -2.87
CA ALA A 42 15.81 -4.36 -3.02
C ALA A 42 15.20 -3.38 -4.05
N GLN A 43 14.51 -3.88 -5.09
CA GLN A 43 13.85 -3.04 -6.08
C GLN A 43 12.61 -2.37 -5.48
N ASP A 44 11.79 -3.10 -4.71
CA ASP A 44 10.66 -2.54 -3.97
C ASP A 44 11.13 -1.44 -3.01
N PHE A 45 12.18 -1.73 -2.24
CA PHE A 45 12.72 -0.80 -1.26
C PHE A 45 13.17 0.50 -1.92
N LYS A 46 13.79 0.42 -3.10
CA LYS A 46 14.19 1.59 -3.88
C LYS A 46 12.98 2.42 -4.33
N ILE A 47 11.88 1.81 -4.75
CA ILE A 47 10.66 2.57 -5.09
C ILE A 47 10.06 3.21 -3.84
N ILE A 48 9.94 2.45 -2.75
CA ILE A 48 9.41 2.93 -1.47
C ILE A 48 10.18 4.15 -0.96
N GLU A 49 11.51 4.13 -1.11
CA GLU A 49 12.38 5.24 -0.73
C GLU A 49 12.13 6.51 -1.55
N ASN A 50 11.82 6.38 -2.84
CA ASN A 50 11.85 7.48 -3.80
C ASN A 50 10.46 7.98 -4.23
N ASP A 51 9.41 7.18 -4.07
CA ASP A 51 8.05 7.49 -4.50
C ASP A 51 7.06 7.32 -3.34
N LYS A 52 6.97 8.36 -2.51
CA LYS A 52 6.05 8.40 -1.37
C LYS A 52 4.58 8.22 -1.76
N TYR A 53 4.21 8.65 -2.96
CA TYR A 53 2.82 8.57 -3.39
C TYR A 53 2.44 7.13 -3.70
N ARG A 54 3.29 6.36 -4.39
CA ARG A 54 3.10 4.91 -4.53
C ARG A 54 3.05 4.19 -3.19
N VAL A 55 3.81 4.63 -2.18
CA VAL A 55 3.69 4.06 -0.82
C VAL A 55 2.31 4.33 -0.22
N ALA A 56 1.75 5.54 -0.39
CA ALA A 56 0.40 5.85 0.08
C ALA A 56 -0.68 5.00 -0.62
N LEU A 57 -0.54 4.79 -1.93
CA LEU A 57 -1.43 3.89 -2.70
C LEU A 57 -1.33 2.44 -2.20
N LEU A 58 -0.10 1.96 -1.98
CA LEU A 58 0.16 0.60 -1.48
C LEU A 58 -0.45 0.41 -0.09
N GLN A 59 -0.26 1.38 0.80
CA GLN A 59 -0.83 1.37 2.15
C GLN A 59 -2.36 1.24 2.10
N ALA A 60 -3.01 2.08 1.30
CA ALA A 60 -4.46 2.07 1.18
C ALA A 60 -4.99 0.75 0.61
N ALA A 61 -4.30 0.18 -0.38
CA ALA A 61 -4.70 -1.09 -1.00
C ALA A 61 -4.50 -2.29 -0.06
N LEU A 62 -3.46 -2.29 0.77
CA LEU A 62 -3.15 -3.38 1.71
C LEU A 62 -3.93 -3.28 3.03
N HIS A 63 -4.34 -2.07 3.44
CA HIS A 63 -5.01 -1.88 4.72
C HIS A 63 -6.27 -2.74 4.84
N ARG A 64 -7.11 -2.77 3.81
CA ARG A 64 -8.39 -3.46 3.88
C ARG A 64 -8.28 -5.00 3.93
N PRO A 65 -7.50 -5.66 3.05
CA PRO A 65 -7.25 -7.10 3.16
C PRO A 65 -6.74 -7.52 4.55
N PHE A 66 -5.86 -6.73 5.16
CA PHE A 66 -5.38 -7.00 6.51
C PHE A 66 -6.32 -6.49 7.61
N GLN A 67 -7.36 -5.72 7.33
CA GLN A 67 -8.28 -5.29 8.39
C GLN A 67 -9.13 -6.45 8.91
N LEU A 68 -9.48 -7.41 8.05
CA LEU A 68 -10.27 -8.59 8.39
C LEU A 68 -9.42 -9.84 8.21
N GLN A 69 -9.30 -10.68 9.23
CA GLN A 69 -8.50 -11.92 9.15
C GLN A 69 -8.92 -12.81 7.97
N GLU A 70 -10.19 -12.83 7.62
CA GLU A 70 -10.76 -13.61 6.51
C GLU A 70 -10.29 -13.15 5.12
N THR A 71 -9.73 -11.94 5.01
CA THR A 71 -9.23 -11.36 3.74
C THR A 71 -7.71 -11.22 3.72
N THR A 72 -7.02 -11.89 4.65
CA THR A 72 -5.55 -11.82 4.74
C THR A 72 -4.92 -12.35 3.47
N LEU A 73 -4.12 -11.51 2.81
CA LEU A 73 -3.40 -11.89 1.59
C LEU A 73 -2.31 -12.91 1.91
N ASP A 74 -2.21 -13.96 1.11
CA ASP A 74 -1.06 -14.85 1.16
C ASP A 74 0.20 -14.21 0.55
N LYS A 75 1.36 -14.87 0.65
CA LYS A 75 2.63 -14.32 0.13
C LYS A 75 2.60 -14.03 -1.37
N SER A 76 1.88 -14.83 -2.15
CA SER A 76 1.78 -14.64 -3.60
C SER A 76 0.90 -13.44 -3.95
N GLU A 77 -0.19 -13.26 -3.21
CA GLU A 77 -1.08 -12.11 -3.35
C GLU A 77 -0.39 -10.82 -2.89
N GLN A 78 0.34 -10.85 -1.77
CA GLN A 78 1.16 -9.73 -1.31
C GLN A 78 2.16 -9.30 -2.39
N ARG A 79 2.86 -10.27 -3.00
CA ARG A 79 3.79 -10.02 -4.09
C ARG A 79 3.10 -9.39 -5.30
N TYR A 80 1.92 -9.89 -5.67
CA TYR A 80 1.13 -9.34 -6.77
C TYR A 80 0.74 -7.87 -6.53
N TYR A 81 0.32 -7.50 -5.32
CA TYR A 81 0.00 -6.12 -4.97
C TYR A 81 1.22 -5.21 -5.06
N LEU A 82 2.37 -5.65 -4.52
CA LEU A 82 3.62 -4.91 -4.60
C LEU A 82 4.04 -4.69 -6.06
N ASP A 83 3.96 -5.72 -6.91
CA ASP A 83 4.31 -5.61 -8.33
C ASP A 83 3.39 -4.64 -9.06
N LYS A 84 2.08 -4.73 -8.82
CA LYS A 84 1.09 -3.86 -9.45
C LYS A 84 1.20 -2.41 -9.02
N ILE A 85 1.49 -2.13 -7.76
CA ILE A 85 1.48 -0.75 -7.24
C ILE A 85 2.86 -0.10 -7.32
N LEU A 86 3.95 -0.82 -7.07
CA LEU A 86 5.29 -0.23 -7.05
C LEU A 86 5.94 -0.19 -8.44
N HIS A 87 5.66 -1.16 -9.31
CA HIS A 87 6.45 -1.35 -10.54
C HIS A 87 5.65 -1.17 -11.84
N ALA A 88 4.34 -1.35 -11.83
CA ALA A 88 3.53 -1.16 -13.04
C ALA A 88 3.45 0.32 -13.44
N ASN A 89 3.15 0.57 -14.72
CA ASN A 89 2.90 1.92 -15.20
C ASN A 89 1.59 2.49 -14.60
N GLU A 90 1.45 3.81 -14.63
CA GLU A 90 0.30 4.50 -14.00
C GLU A 90 -1.05 4.03 -14.52
N SER A 91 -1.17 3.72 -15.82
CA SER A 91 -2.43 3.22 -16.39
C SER A 91 -2.84 1.85 -15.81
N GLU A 92 -1.87 0.97 -15.59
CA GLU A 92 -2.11 -0.32 -14.96
C GLU A 92 -2.46 -0.17 -13.48
N VAL A 93 -1.75 0.72 -12.77
CA VAL A 93 -2.04 1.02 -11.36
C VAL A 93 -3.46 1.59 -11.24
N ASN A 94 -3.83 2.54 -12.09
CA ASN A 94 -5.17 3.14 -12.13
C ASN A 94 -6.25 2.08 -12.32
N THR A 95 -6.07 1.19 -13.30
CA THR A 95 -7.02 0.11 -13.58
C THR A 95 -7.14 -0.84 -12.39
N PHE A 96 -6.02 -1.21 -11.79
CA PHE A 96 -5.98 -2.12 -10.65
C PHE A 96 -6.67 -1.53 -9.41
N LEU A 97 -6.28 -0.32 -9.01
CA LEU A 97 -6.84 0.34 -7.83
C LEU A 97 -8.32 0.67 -8.01
N THR A 98 -8.75 1.10 -9.19
CA THR A 98 -10.17 1.34 -9.48
C THR A 98 -11.00 0.07 -9.33
N LYS A 99 -10.51 -1.06 -9.84
CA LYS A 99 -11.18 -2.36 -9.70
C LYS A 99 -11.29 -2.78 -8.23
N LEU A 100 -10.21 -2.61 -7.46
CA LEU A 100 -10.22 -2.90 -6.03
C LEU A 100 -11.16 -1.97 -5.27
N ASP A 101 -11.06 -0.66 -5.52
CA ASP A 101 -11.80 0.36 -4.78
C ASP A 101 -13.31 0.25 -5.01
N HIS A 102 -13.74 0.06 -6.25
CA HIS A 102 -15.16 -0.05 -6.59
C HIS A 102 -15.73 -1.45 -6.35
N GLY A 103 -14.95 -2.49 -6.66
CA GLY A 103 -15.46 -3.86 -6.62
C GLY A 103 -15.44 -4.45 -5.22
N GLN A 104 -14.33 -4.26 -4.52
CA GLN A 104 -14.15 -4.86 -3.22
C GLN A 104 -14.35 -3.81 -2.13
N ALA A 105 -13.57 -2.72 -2.15
CA ALA A 105 -13.41 -1.82 -1.01
C ALA A 105 -14.52 -0.78 -0.84
N ASN A 106 -15.48 -0.69 -1.78
CA ASN A 106 -16.60 0.26 -1.77
C ASN A 106 -16.16 1.72 -1.49
N GLY A 107 -15.08 2.17 -2.14
CA GLY A 107 -14.56 3.54 -1.98
C GLY A 107 -13.64 3.74 -0.77
N ALA A 108 -13.30 2.69 -0.02
CA ALA A 108 -12.44 2.83 1.16
C ALA A 108 -10.99 3.16 0.79
N ILE A 109 -10.47 2.68 -0.34
CA ILE A 109 -9.09 2.94 -0.79
C ILE A 109 -8.97 4.41 -1.19
N SER A 110 -9.88 4.91 -2.03
CA SER A 110 -9.88 6.33 -2.44
C SER A 110 -10.03 7.27 -1.25
N ASN A 111 -10.88 6.93 -0.28
CA ASN A 111 -11.01 7.70 0.96
C ASN A 111 -9.72 7.72 1.80
N MET A 112 -9.00 6.61 1.86
CA MET A 112 -7.74 6.52 2.62
C MET A 112 -6.63 7.32 1.93
N VAL A 113 -6.49 7.20 0.61
CA VAL A 113 -5.53 7.99 -0.19
C VAL A 113 -5.79 9.48 -0.04
N ARG A 114 -7.04 9.94 -0.13
CA ARG A 114 -7.40 11.34 0.12
C ARG A 114 -6.89 11.84 1.47
N LYS A 115 -7.10 11.04 2.53
CA LYS A 115 -6.68 11.43 3.89
C LYS A 115 -5.16 11.50 4.05
N SER A 116 -4.42 10.62 3.39
CA SER A 116 -2.96 10.51 3.57
C SER A 116 -2.15 11.35 2.57
N SER A 117 -2.75 11.81 1.48
CA SER A 117 -2.04 12.51 0.40
C SER A 117 -2.72 13.78 -0.12
N ASP A 118 -3.81 14.22 0.52
CA ASP A 118 -4.60 15.42 0.17
C ASP A 118 -5.04 15.48 -1.31
N ARG A 119 -5.28 14.30 -1.89
CA ARG A 119 -5.75 14.12 -3.26
C ARG A 119 -7.26 14.37 -3.36
N ASP A 120 -7.68 15.05 -4.43
CA ASP A 120 -9.08 15.18 -4.83
C ASP A 120 -9.79 13.82 -4.96
N ILE A 121 -10.93 13.70 -4.27
CA ILE A 121 -11.69 12.45 -4.19
C ILE A 121 -12.45 12.12 -5.47
N GLU A 122 -12.86 13.11 -6.24
CA GLU A 122 -13.60 12.90 -7.48
C GLU A 122 -12.68 12.26 -8.53
N ASN A 123 -11.45 12.75 -8.66
CA ASN A 123 -10.46 12.14 -9.55
C ASN A 123 -10.14 10.69 -9.14
N LEU A 124 -9.92 10.44 -7.84
CA LEU A 124 -9.66 9.08 -7.34
C LEU A 124 -10.83 8.12 -7.63
N ARG A 125 -12.08 8.57 -7.44
CA ARG A 125 -13.29 7.77 -7.73
C ARG A 125 -13.56 7.61 -9.22
N ASN A 126 -13.04 8.50 -10.06
CA ASN A 126 -13.06 8.34 -11.51
C ASN A 126 -11.94 7.42 -12.02
N GLY A 127 -11.09 6.91 -11.13
CA GLY A 127 -10.00 6.00 -11.45
C GLY A 127 -8.76 6.69 -11.99
N ASP A 128 -8.66 8.01 -11.85
CA ASP A 128 -7.44 8.75 -12.12
C ASP A 128 -6.67 8.91 -10.80
N TRP A 129 -5.66 8.07 -10.61
CA TRP A 129 -4.89 8.07 -9.37
C TRP A 129 -3.61 8.90 -9.49
N PHE A 130 -3.18 9.35 -10.68
CA PHE A 130 -1.89 10.04 -10.89
C PHE A 130 -2.00 11.45 -11.50
N TYR A 131 -3.20 12.02 -11.62
CA TYR A 131 -3.46 13.39 -12.08
C TYR A 131 -2.62 14.50 -11.39
#